data_AF-A0A3C0MHI7-F1
#
_entry.id   AF-A0A3C0MHI7-F1
#
_cell.length_a   1.000
_cell.length_b   1.000
_cell.length_c   1.000
_cell.angle_alpha   90.00
_cell.angle_beta   90.00
_cell.angle_gamma   90.00
#
_symmetry.space_group_name_H-M   'P 1'
#
loop_
_entity.id
_entity.type
_entity.pdbx_description
1 polymer ?
#
loop_
_entity_poly.entity_id
_entity_poly.type
_entity_poly.pdbx_seq_one_letter_code
_entity_poly.pdbx_strand_id
1 'polypeptide(L)'
;MKPDPALVLNQIGGRLLFEIGPALAPGYGQGSAGTMGVLLIMAAQECERAASLRVAENRALRAWLREAAEGFEAADLPEPSVDIQALDAEGARLKQALIQAQIRLEARLPDPAAQALLLRSYDLLAEASRRRRIHLPPF
;
A
#
# COMPACT_ATOMS: atom_id res chain seq x y z
N MET A 1 -13.85 -19.58 -16.50
CA MET A 1 -13.13 -19.24 -15.25
C MET A 1 -12.31 -18.00 -15.49
N LYS A 2 -12.33 -17.03 -14.56
CA LYS A 2 -11.38 -15.91 -14.57
C LYS A 2 -10.06 -16.44 -13.99
N PRO A 3 -8.92 -16.29 -14.68
CA PRO A 3 -7.63 -16.70 -14.12
C PRO A 3 -7.31 -15.85 -12.90
N ASP A 4 -6.88 -16.49 -11.81
CA ASP A 4 -6.38 -15.83 -10.61
C ASP A 4 -4.92 -15.38 -10.86
N PRO A 5 -4.64 -14.06 -10.96
CA PRO A 5 -3.30 -13.57 -11.23
C PRO A 5 -2.30 -13.97 -10.14
N ALA A 6 -2.70 -14.01 -8.87
CA ALA A 6 -1.82 -14.38 -7.78
C ALA A 6 -1.40 -15.86 -7.89
N LEU A 7 -2.35 -16.73 -8.23
CA LEU A 7 -2.07 -18.14 -8.49
C LEU A 7 -1.13 -18.33 -9.68
N VAL A 8 -1.38 -17.63 -10.80
CA VAL A 8 -0.54 -17.72 -12.01
C VAL A 8 0.89 -17.25 -11.73
N LEU A 9 1.05 -16.11 -11.07
CA LEU A 9 2.37 -15.55 -10.74
C LEU A 9 3.14 -16.46 -9.77
N ASN A 10 2.48 -17.04 -8.76
CA ASN A 10 3.09 -18.01 -7.85
C ASN A 10 3.53 -19.28 -8.58
N GLN A 11 2.72 -19.81 -9.49
CA GLN A 11 3.07 -21.01 -10.25
C GLN A 11 4.27 -20.77 -11.17
N ILE A 12 4.30 -19.64 -11.88
CA ILE A 12 5.44 -19.29 -12.74
C ILE A 12 6.70 -19.05 -11.90
N GLY A 13 6.57 -18.31 -10.79
CA GLY A 13 7.68 -18.04 -9.88
C GLY A 13 8.27 -19.32 -9.26
N GLY A 14 7.40 -20.24 -8.81
CA GLY A 14 7.81 -21.54 -8.30
C GLY A 14 8.53 -22.40 -9.34
N ARG A 15 8.03 -22.44 -10.59
CA ARG A 15 8.71 -23.15 -11.69
C ARG A 15 10.09 -22.57 -11.98
N LEU A 16 10.23 -21.24 -11.96
CA LEU A 16 11.53 -20.60 -12.17
C LEU A 16 12.54 -20.96 -11.06
N LEU A 17 12.08 -21.02 -9.81
CA LEU A 17 12.94 -21.32 -8.66
C LEU A 17 13.30 -22.81 -8.53
N PHE A 18 12.33 -23.70 -8.72
CA PHE A 18 12.48 -25.10 -8.36
C PHE A 18 12.69 -26.05 -9.54
N GLU A 19 12.38 -25.61 -10.77
CA GLU A 19 12.51 -26.44 -11.96
C GLU A 19 13.51 -25.85 -12.96
N ILE A 20 13.28 -24.62 -13.41
CA ILE A 20 14.04 -23.99 -14.51
C ILE A 20 15.42 -23.54 -14.02
N GLY A 21 15.49 -22.76 -12.93
CA GLY A 21 16.76 -22.27 -12.39
C GLY A 21 17.79 -23.37 -12.15
N PRO A 22 17.44 -24.46 -11.44
CA PRO A 22 18.34 -25.60 -11.24
C PRO A 22 18.75 -26.34 -12.53
N ALA A 23 17.93 -26.30 -13.57
CA ALA A 23 18.23 -26.92 -14.87
C ALA A 23 19.13 -26.06 -15.78
N LEU A 24 19.33 -24.79 -15.46
CA LEU A 24 20.22 -23.90 -16.21
C LEU A 24 21.69 -24.12 -15.81
N ALA A 25 22.59 -23.85 -16.76
CA ALA A 25 24.02 -23.85 -16.46
C ALA A 25 24.35 -22.85 -15.34
N PRO A 26 25.29 -23.18 -14.42
CA PRO A 26 25.70 -22.28 -13.37
C PRO A 26 26.18 -20.93 -13.91
N GLY A 27 25.75 -19.84 -13.28
CA GLY A 27 26.12 -18.48 -13.65
C GLY A 27 24.91 -17.57 -13.84
N TYR A 28 25.01 -16.64 -14.78
CA TYR A 28 24.04 -15.56 -14.94
C TYR A 28 22.60 -16.04 -15.18
N GLY A 29 22.41 -17.06 -16.02
CA GLY A 29 21.08 -17.59 -16.35
C GLY A 29 20.37 -18.18 -15.13
N GLN A 30 21.07 -18.99 -14.33
CA GLN A 30 20.55 -19.56 -13.10
C GLN A 30 20.19 -18.47 -12.07
N GLY A 31 21.07 -17.48 -11.88
CA GLY A 31 20.82 -16.36 -10.95
C GLY A 31 19.67 -15.45 -11.37
N SER A 32 19.55 -15.19 -12.69
CA SER A 32 18.46 -14.40 -13.26
C SER A 32 17.10 -15.09 -13.10
N ALA A 33 17.03 -16.39 -13.38
CA ALA A 33 15.82 -17.18 -13.17
C ALA A 33 15.38 -17.19 -11.70
N GLY A 34 16.34 -17.33 -10.77
CA GLY A 34 16.05 -17.24 -9.34
C GLY A 34 15.47 -15.89 -8.93
N THR A 35 16.08 -14.79 -9.40
CA THR A 35 15.61 -13.44 -9.10
C THR A 35 14.23 -13.18 -9.70
N MET A 36 13.99 -13.57 -10.95
CA MET A 36 12.68 -13.47 -11.59
C MET A 36 11.63 -14.26 -10.83
N GLY A 37 11.96 -15.47 -10.37
CA GLY A 37 11.05 -16.30 -9.59
C GLY A 37 10.63 -15.65 -8.27
N VAL A 38 11.58 -15.08 -7.53
CA VAL A 38 11.29 -14.31 -6.30
C VAL A 38 10.43 -13.09 -6.59
N LEU A 39 10.75 -12.31 -7.63
CA LEU A 39 9.99 -11.11 -8.00
C LEU A 39 8.53 -11.44 -8.36
N LEU A 40 8.28 -12.56 -9.04
CA LEU A 40 6.92 -12.99 -9.38
C LEU A 40 6.13 -13.43 -8.14
N ILE A 41 6.77 -14.09 -7.17
CA ILE A 41 6.13 -14.43 -5.89
C ILE A 41 5.79 -13.14 -5.12
N MET A 42 6.69 -12.15 -5.09
CA MET A 42 6.42 -10.84 -4.49
C MET A 42 5.27 -10.12 -5.20
N ALA A 43 5.23 -10.14 -6.53
CA ALA A 43 4.16 -9.55 -7.31
C ALA A 43 2.80 -10.25 -7.05
N ALA A 44 2.80 -11.56 -6.85
CA ALA A 44 1.61 -12.31 -6.50
C ALA A 44 1.00 -11.87 -5.16
N GLN A 45 1.85 -11.62 -4.15
CA GLN A 45 1.41 -11.10 -2.84
C GLN A 45 0.72 -9.73 -2.99
N GLU A 46 1.19 -8.90 -3.92
CA GLU A 46 0.60 -7.59 -4.16
C GLU A 46 -0.71 -7.66 -4.93
N CYS A 47 -0.94 -8.63 -5.84
CA CYS A 47 -2.18 -8.70 -6.60
C CYS A 47 -3.46 -8.74 -5.74
N GLU A 48 -3.44 -9.45 -4.62
CA GLU A 48 -4.61 -9.60 -3.74
C GLU A 48 -4.61 -8.55 -2.60
N ARG A 49 -3.42 -8.22 -2.09
CA ARG A 49 -3.24 -7.33 -0.95
C ARG A 49 -3.30 -5.84 -1.33
N ALA A 50 -2.88 -5.48 -2.55
CA ALA A 50 -2.71 -4.09 -2.97
C ALA A 50 -3.99 -3.28 -2.90
N ALA A 51 -5.11 -3.84 -3.37
CA ALA A 51 -6.39 -3.14 -3.43
C ALA A 51 -7.02 -2.98 -2.03
N SER A 52 -7.07 -4.07 -1.24
CA SER A 52 -7.62 -4.04 0.11
C SER A 52 -6.85 -3.10 1.03
N LEU A 53 -5.52 -3.07 0.90
CA LEU A 53 -4.65 -2.17 1.64
C LEU A 53 -4.93 -0.70 1.31
N ARG A 54 -5.00 -0.35 0.02
CA ARG A 54 -5.30 1.02 -0.43
C ARG A 54 -6.67 1.49 0.03
N VAL A 55 -7.69 0.63 -0.04
CA VAL A 55 -9.02 0.94 0.48
C VAL A 55 -8.97 1.26 1.98
N ALA A 56 -8.27 0.44 2.76
CA ALA A 56 -8.15 0.63 4.20
C ALA A 56 -7.38 1.91 4.56
N GLU A 57 -6.29 2.21 3.86
CA GLU A 57 -5.49 3.43 4.05
C GLU A 57 -6.28 4.69 3.69
N ASN A 58 -6.93 4.70 2.52
CA ASN A 58 -7.74 5.84 2.07
C ASN A 58 -8.90 6.10 3.03
N ARG A 59 -9.54 5.04 3.55
CA ARG A 59 -10.61 5.15 4.57
C ARG A 59 -10.08 5.77 5.86
N ALA A 60 -8.93 5.33 6.37
CA ALA A 60 -8.34 5.87 7.59
C ALA A 60 -7.97 7.34 7.43
N LEU A 61 -7.37 7.74 6.30
CA LEU A 61 -7.05 9.13 6.01
C LEU A 61 -8.30 10.01 5.93
N ARG A 62 -9.36 9.54 5.27
CA ARG A 62 -10.65 10.27 5.21
C ARG A 62 -11.24 10.47 6.61
N ALA A 63 -11.21 9.45 7.46
CA ALA A 63 -11.71 9.56 8.83
C ALA A 63 -10.93 10.60 9.62
N TRP A 64 -9.59 10.55 9.58
CA TRP A 64 -8.76 11.53 10.26
C TRP A 64 -8.96 12.95 9.72
N LEU A 65 -9.07 13.12 8.40
CA LEU A 65 -9.29 14.44 7.77
C LEU A 65 -10.64 15.07 8.13
N ARG A 66 -11.69 14.26 8.33
CA ARG A 66 -13.00 14.72 8.83
C ARG A 66 -12.91 15.31 10.23
N GLU A 67 -12.05 14.73 11.06
CA GLU A 67 -11.84 15.21 12.43
C GLU A 67 -10.90 16.43 12.47
N ALA A 68 -9.88 16.45 11.60
CA ALA A 68 -8.81 17.45 11.62
C ALA A 68 -9.19 18.81 10.98
N ALA A 69 -10.09 18.80 10.01
CA ALA A 69 -10.53 20.01 9.34
C ALA A 69 -12.04 20.18 9.52
N GLU A 70 -12.43 21.10 10.40
CA GLU A 70 -13.74 21.75 10.29
C GLU A 70 -13.89 22.24 8.83
N GLY A 71 -14.58 21.48 7.98
CA GLY A 71 -14.75 21.81 6.57
C GLY A 71 -13.86 21.09 5.55
N PHE A 72 -13.27 19.92 5.84
CA PHE A 72 -13.08 18.99 4.73
C PHE A 72 -14.48 18.57 4.29
N GLU A 73 -14.92 18.96 3.09
CA GLU A 73 -16.10 18.38 2.44
C GLU A 73 -15.81 16.92 2.08
N ALA A 74 -15.63 16.10 3.12
CA ALA A 74 -15.58 14.65 3.05
C ALA A 74 -16.99 14.06 2.85
N ALA A 75 -17.99 14.93 2.71
CA ALA A 75 -19.41 14.62 2.57
C ALA A 75 -19.77 14.12 1.17
N ASP A 76 -18.97 14.42 0.14
CA ASP A 76 -19.30 14.09 -1.25
C ASP A 76 -18.18 13.37 -2.00
N LEU A 77 -17.38 12.57 -1.27
CA LEU A 77 -16.40 11.71 -1.93
C LEU A 77 -17.13 10.50 -2.52
N PRO A 78 -17.09 10.32 -3.86
CA PRO A 78 -17.79 9.23 -4.52
C PRO A 78 -17.36 7.88 -3.96
N GLU A 79 -18.23 6.88 -4.13
CA GLU A 79 -17.92 5.50 -3.75
C GLU A 79 -16.51 5.13 -4.21
N PRO A 80 -15.67 4.61 -3.30
CA PRO A 80 -14.28 4.33 -3.64
C PRO A 80 -14.25 3.32 -4.78
N SER A 81 -13.72 3.76 -5.92
CA SER A 81 -13.43 2.87 -7.04
C SER A 81 -12.60 1.68 -6.55
N VAL A 82 -12.89 0.51 -7.11
CA VAL A 82 -12.13 -0.72 -6.84
C VAL A 82 -10.90 -0.85 -7.75
N ASP A 83 -10.72 0.08 -8.70
CA ASP A 83 -9.53 0.16 -9.54
C ASP A 83 -8.34 0.66 -8.72
N ILE A 84 -7.22 -0.07 -8.78
CA ILE A 84 -5.96 0.27 -8.12
C ILE A 84 -5.48 1.68 -8.54
N GLN A 85 -5.62 2.04 -9.81
CA GLN A 85 -5.17 3.36 -10.29
C GLN A 85 -5.99 4.49 -9.66
N ALA A 86 -7.31 4.32 -9.57
CA ALA A 86 -8.18 5.27 -8.93
C ALA A 86 -7.93 5.35 -7.41
N LEU A 87 -7.65 4.21 -6.77
CA LEU A 87 -7.27 4.16 -5.35
C LEU A 87 -5.93 4.86 -5.08
N ASP A 88 -4.96 4.75 -5.97
CA ASP A 88 -3.66 5.43 -5.88
C ASP A 88 -3.80 6.95 -6.08
N ALA A 89 -4.59 7.37 -7.09
CA ALA A 89 -4.88 8.79 -7.31
C ALA A 89 -5.59 9.42 -6.11
N GLU A 90 -6.56 8.71 -5.53
CA GLU A 90 -7.24 9.16 -4.31
C GLU A 90 -6.29 9.24 -3.12
N GLY A 91 -5.43 8.23 -2.93
CA GLY A 91 -4.45 8.21 -1.86
C GLY A 91 -3.46 9.38 -1.96
N ALA A 92 -3.04 9.76 -3.18
CA ALA A 92 -2.20 10.92 -3.41
C ALA A 92 -2.91 12.23 -3.00
N ARG A 93 -4.17 12.40 -3.38
CA ARG A 93 -5.00 13.55 -3.02
C ARG A 93 -5.20 13.65 -1.50
N LEU A 94 -5.48 12.54 -0.83
CA LEU A 94 -5.66 12.49 0.63
C LEU A 94 -4.36 12.82 1.38
N LYS A 95 -3.20 12.40 0.87
CA LYS A 95 -1.89 12.77 1.46
C LYS A 95 -1.59 14.26 1.31
N GLN A 96 -1.94 14.87 0.18
CA GLN A 96 -1.83 16.33 0.03
C GLN A 96 -2.73 17.05 1.02
N ALA A 97 -3.97 16.60 1.19
CA ALA A 97 -4.90 17.14 2.18
C ALA A 97 -4.38 16.98 3.62
N LEU A 98 -3.78 15.83 3.96
CA LEU A 98 -3.15 15.58 5.26
C LEU A 98 -2.07 16.62 5.56
N ILE A 99 -1.17 16.89 4.61
CA ILE A 99 -0.11 17.89 4.77
C ILE A 99 -0.71 19.26 5.05
N GLN A 100 -1.73 19.68 4.28
CA GLN A 100 -2.38 20.97 4.49
C GLN A 100 -3.10 21.05 5.84
N ALA A 101 -3.72 19.96 6.29
CA ALA A 101 -4.35 19.89 7.60
C ALA A 101 -3.32 19.97 8.73
N GLN A 102 -2.18 19.28 8.61
CA GLN A 102 -1.09 19.34 9.58
C GLN A 102 -0.53 20.76 9.72
N ILE A 103 -0.28 21.46 8.61
CA ILE A 103 0.17 22.87 8.62
C ILE A 103 -0.81 23.76 9.40
N ARG A 104 -2.12 23.58 9.19
CA ARG A 104 -3.17 24.36 9.89
C ARG A 104 -3.22 24.03 11.39
N LEU A 105 -3.06 22.76 11.75
CA LEU A 105 -3.02 22.32 13.15
C LEU A 105 -1.77 22.83 13.86
N GLU A 106 -0.61 22.81 13.19
CA GLU A 106 0.64 23.34 13.73
C GLU A 106 0.55 24.84 14.02
N ALA A 107 -0.13 25.61 13.17
CA ALA A 107 -0.37 27.04 13.38
C ALA A 107 -1.26 27.35 14.61
N ARG A 108 -1.99 26.36 15.14
CA ARG A 108 -2.85 26.50 16.33
C ARG A 108 -2.15 26.13 17.63
N LEU A 109 -0.92 25.62 17.57
CA LEU A 109 -0.19 25.27 18.79
C LEU A 109 0.04 26.51 19.67
N PRO A 110 -0.06 26.39 21.01
CA PRO A 110 -0.09 25.15 21.79
C PRO A 110 -1.50 24.60 22.12
N ASP A 111 -2.52 24.77 21.27
CA ASP A 111 -3.84 24.16 21.46
C ASP A 111 -3.75 22.63 21.70
N PRO A 112 -4.19 22.13 22.88
CA PRO A 112 -4.15 20.70 23.21
C PRO A 112 -4.94 19.82 22.23
N ALA A 113 -6.04 20.32 21.66
CA ALA A 113 -6.84 19.58 20.70
C ALA A 113 -6.08 19.42 19.37
N ALA A 114 -5.42 20.49 18.90
CA ALA A 114 -4.59 20.43 17.72
C ALA A 114 -3.37 19.50 17.92
N GLN A 115 -2.75 19.55 19.10
CA GLN A 115 -1.63 18.68 19.45
C GLN A 115 -2.05 17.19 19.46
N ALA A 116 -3.21 16.86 20.03
CA ALA A 116 -3.71 15.48 20.05
C ALA A 116 -4.00 14.94 18.64
N LEU A 117 -4.56 15.76 17.75
CA LEU A 117 -4.81 15.39 16.35
C LEU A 117 -3.52 15.17 15.56
N LEU A 118 -2.50 16.03 15.76
CA LEU A 118 -1.18 15.86 15.17
C LEU A 118 -0.53 14.55 15.62
N LEU A 119 -0.58 14.21 16.91
CA LEU A 119 -0.04 12.95 17.42
C LEU A 119 -0.72 11.73 16.78
N ARG A 120 -2.06 11.73 16.69
CA ARG A 120 -2.81 10.66 16.01
C ARG A 120 -2.47 10.52 14.53
N SER A 121 -2.05 11.60 13.87
CA SER A 121 -1.61 11.53 12.46
C SER A 121 -0.34 10.69 12.29
N TYR A 122 0.59 10.76 13.25
CA TYR A 122 1.80 9.93 13.25
C TYR A 122 1.48 8.45 13.45
N ASP A 123 0.54 8.13 14.33
CA ASP A 123 0.07 6.75 14.54
C ASP A 123 -0.53 6.15 13.27
N LEU A 124 -1.32 6.95 12.54
CA LEU A 124 -1.91 6.56 11.26
C LEU A 124 -0.84 6.26 10.20
N LEU A 125 0.19 7.11 10.09
CA LEU A 125 1.30 6.90 9.16
C LEU A 125 2.15 5.68 9.54
N ALA A 126 2.38 5.46 10.84
CA ALA A 126 3.07 4.28 11.34
C ALA A 126 2.29 2.99 11.01
N GLU A 127 0.97 3.01 11.18
CA GLU A 127 0.11 1.87 10.86
C GLU A 127 0.08 1.56 9.36
N ALA A 128 -0.05 2.58 8.50
CA ALA A 128 0.04 2.40 7.05
C ALA A 128 1.39 1.77 6.64
N SER A 129 2.47 2.21 7.26
CA SER A 129 3.81 1.67 7.01
C SER A 129 3.94 0.21 7.45
N ARG A 130 3.40 -0.16 8.62
CA ARG A 130 3.37 -1.54 9.11
C ARG A 130 2.62 -2.46 8.15
N ARG A 131 1.45 -2.02 7.66
CA ARG A 131 0.63 -2.80 6.75
C ARG A 131 1.29 -3.01 5.39
N ARG A 132 2.18 -2.13 4.94
CA ARG A 132 2.88 -2.26 3.64
C ARG A 132 4.08 -3.22 3.66
N ARG A 133 4.49 -3.75 4.82
CA ARG A 133 5.64 -4.67 4.90
C ARG A 133 5.45 -5.88 3.97
N ILE A 134 6.46 -6.16 3.15
CA ILE A 134 6.50 -7.31 2.25
C ILE A 134 7.16 -8.47 3.01
N HIS A 135 6.57 -9.66 2.93
CA HIS A 135 7.13 -10.87 3.52
C HIS A 135 8.03 -11.57 2.51
N LEU A 136 9.34 -11.50 2.75
CA LEU A 136 10.31 -12.25 1.97
C LEU A 136 10.29 -13.72 2.42
N PRO A 137 10.29 -14.69 1.48
CA PRO A 137 10.49 -16.08 1.84
C PRO A 137 11.86 -16.28 2.51
N PRO A 138 11.99 -17.25 3.41
CA PRO A 138 13.30 -17.62 3.97
C PRO A 138 14.21 -18.10 2.84
N PHE A 139 15.47 -17.64 2.88
CA PHE A 139 16.54 -18.07 1.97
C PHE A 139 17.07 -19.45 2.34
#